data_AF-A0A964LU49-F1
#
_entry.id   AF-A0A964LU49-F1
#
_cell.length_a   1.000
_cell.length_b   1.000
_cell.length_c   1.000
_cell.angle_alpha   90.00
_cell.angle_beta   90.00
_cell.angle_gamma   90.00
#
_symmetry.space_group_name_H-M   'P 1'
#
loop_
_entity.id
_entity.type
_entity.pdbx_description
1 polymer ?
#
loop_
_entity_poly.entity_id
_entity_poly.type
_entity_poly.pdbx_seq_one_letter_code
_entity_poly.pdbx_strand_id
1 'polypeptide(L)'
;MTRGRRSFLLLAWLVVVAALGFYVQQRLVISGDLRLFMPAPSTRAERLLLDEVGQGPASRLLLVGLTGAPPEALAETSVALAERLRADSKFQLVTNGETRTDGLTDELLPYRYLLSRTLDTNRLDGPFLARELQRRVRDLASPAADLLEPWLRRDPTLEVLNLVQAWQQPTEPERLYDVWFDGGGTTALLLVQTRGEGFNSESQQAAINALRKNFADSRKAAGEQLIVTGPGAFSALMKERTQSEAQLIGAIDTITILALLFFAYRSPRSVVLAVLP
;
A
#
# COMPACT_ATOMS: atom_id res chain seq x y z
N MET A 1 -36.25 49.47 14.73
CA MET A 1 -36.42 48.04 15.13
C MET A 1 -36.48 47.97 16.64
N THR A 2 -37.51 47.35 17.22
CA THR A 2 -37.58 47.12 18.68
C THR A 2 -36.45 46.18 19.10
N ARG A 3 -35.84 46.41 20.27
CA ARG A 3 -34.70 45.62 20.80
C ARG A 3 -34.94 44.11 20.70
N GLY A 4 -36.16 43.65 21.00
CA GLY A 4 -36.53 42.22 20.92
C GLY A 4 -36.45 41.62 19.52
N ARG A 5 -36.75 42.38 18.47
CA ARG A 5 -36.72 41.88 17.08
C ARG A 5 -35.28 41.73 16.57
N ARG A 6 -34.35 42.57 17.03
CA ARG A 6 -32.91 42.42 16.75
C ARG A 6 -32.31 41.21 17.46
N SER A 7 -32.62 41.03 18.75
CA SER A 7 -32.15 39.88 19.52
C SER A 7 -32.65 38.56 18.93
N PHE A 8 -33.93 38.51 18.51
CA PHE A 8 -34.50 37.34 17.85
C PHE A 8 -33.79 37.00 16.54
N LEU A 9 -33.55 37.99 15.68
CA LEU A 9 -32.85 37.79 14.41
C LEU A 9 -31.41 37.31 14.59
N LEU A 10 -30.68 37.85 15.58
CA LEU A 10 -29.32 37.40 15.92
C LEU A 10 -29.31 35.96 16.42
N LEU A 11 -30.27 35.59 17.27
CA LEU A 11 -30.37 34.25 17.83
C LEU A 11 -30.77 33.23 16.76
N ALA A 12 -31.72 33.60 15.88
CA ALA A 12 -32.08 32.79 14.72
C ALA A 12 -30.89 32.61 13.77
N TRP A 13 -30.14 33.67 13.49
CA TRP A 13 -28.93 33.61 12.67
C TRP A 13 -27.85 32.69 13.27
N LEU A 14 -27.56 32.81 14.57
CA LEU A 14 -26.63 31.91 15.28
C LEU A 14 -27.07 30.45 15.20
N VAL A 15 -28.37 30.18 15.36
CA VAL A 15 -28.92 28.82 15.24
C VAL A 15 -28.74 28.27 13.82
N VAL A 16 -28.97 29.10 12.79
CA VAL A 16 -28.75 28.70 11.39
C VAL A 16 -27.28 28.40 11.11
N VAL A 17 -26.36 29.26 11.56
CA VAL A 17 -24.91 29.03 11.42
C VAL A 17 -24.48 27.77 12.14
N ALA A 18 -24.96 27.54 13.37
CA ALA A 18 -24.65 26.32 14.12
C ALA A 18 -25.21 25.06 13.44
N ALA A 19 -26.44 25.11 12.93
CA ALA A 19 -27.05 23.99 12.21
C ALA A 19 -26.30 23.67 10.91
N LEU A 20 -25.89 24.70 10.15
CA LEU A 20 -25.06 24.52 8.95
C LEU A 20 -23.68 23.96 9.29
N GLY A 21 -23.03 24.46 10.33
CA GLY A 21 -21.75 23.93 10.82
C GLY A 21 -21.85 22.47 11.22
N PHE A 22 -22.90 22.09 11.94
CA PHE A 22 -23.17 20.70 12.32
C PHE A 22 -23.43 19.81 11.09
N TYR A 23 -24.22 20.29 10.13
CA TYR A 23 -24.48 19.58 8.88
C TYR A 23 -23.19 19.33 8.08
N VAL A 24 -22.36 20.36 7.92
CA VAL A 24 -21.07 20.24 7.23
C VAL A 24 -20.17 19.26 7.96
N GLN A 25 -20.05 19.34 9.29
CA GLN A 25 -19.21 18.43 10.06
C GLN A 25 -19.61 16.96 9.90
N GLN A 26 -20.91 16.66 9.74
CA GLN A 26 -21.39 15.29 9.54
C GLN A 26 -21.31 14.78 8.10
N ARG A 27 -21.31 15.69 7.11
CA ARG A 27 -21.41 15.33 5.69
C ARG A 27 -20.14 15.58 4.89
N LEU A 28 -19.19 16.33 5.43
CA LEU A 28 -17.94 16.63 4.75
C LEU A 28 -17.07 15.37 4.71
N VAL A 29 -17.02 14.75 3.53
CA VAL A 29 -16.08 13.67 3.22
C VAL A 29 -14.97 14.27 2.36
N ILE A 30 -13.79 14.46 2.95
CA ILE A 30 -12.61 14.93 2.23
C ILE A 30 -11.95 13.71 1.58
N SER A 31 -12.37 13.38 0.35
CA SER A 31 -11.74 12.31 -0.42
C SER A 31 -10.42 12.79 -1.01
N GLY A 32 -9.34 12.10 -0.69
CA GLY A 32 -8.04 12.26 -1.35
C GLY A 32 -7.82 11.23 -2.47
N ASP A 33 -8.89 10.74 -3.10
CA ASP A 33 -8.80 9.76 -4.18
C ASP A 33 -8.25 10.43 -5.44
N LEU A 34 -7.03 10.05 -5.83
CA LEU A 34 -6.36 10.60 -7.01
C LEU A 34 -7.12 10.31 -8.32
N ARG A 35 -8.03 9.34 -8.33
CA ARG A 35 -8.90 9.06 -9.48
C ARG A 35 -9.81 10.22 -9.84
N LEU A 36 -10.16 11.07 -8.87
CA LEU A 36 -10.97 12.26 -9.12
C LEU A 36 -10.25 13.27 -10.03
N PHE A 37 -8.94 13.14 -10.18
CA PHE A 37 -8.13 13.95 -11.10
C PHE A 37 -7.85 13.25 -12.44
N MET A 38 -8.33 12.01 -12.65
CA MET A 38 -8.15 11.28 -13.89
C MET A 38 -9.34 11.50 -14.84
N PRO A 39 -9.10 11.52 -16.17
CA PRO A 39 -10.19 11.62 -17.14
C PRO A 39 -11.12 10.40 -17.03
N ALA A 40 -12.42 10.63 -17.25
CA ALA A 40 -13.39 9.55 -17.24
C ALA A 40 -13.12 8.58 -18.41
N PRO A 41 -13.04 7.26 -18.18
CA PRO A 41 -12.75 6.31 -19.24
C PRO A 41 -13.86 6.30 -20.29
N SER A 42 -13.45 6.41 -21.55
CA SER A 42 -14.33 6.38 -22.71
C SER A 42 -14.53 4.96 -23.28
N THR A 43 -13.56 4.06 -23.06
CA THR A 43 -13.58 2.68 -23.58
C THR A 43 -13.43 1.62 -22.47
N ARG A 44 -13.78 0.36 -22.78
CA ARG A 44 -13.59 -0.78 -21.85
C ARG A 44 -12.11 -1.05 -21.54
N ALA A 45 -11.24 -0.94 -22.55
CA ALA A 45 -9.80 -1.12 -22.36
C ALA A 45 -9.20 -0.02 -21.48
N GLU A 46 -9.61 1.23 -21.70
CA GLU A 46 -9.18 2.37 -20.89
C GLU A 46 -9.66 2.25 -19.45
N ARG A 47 -10.91 1.80 -19.21
CA ARG A 47 -11.41 1.51 -17.87
C ARG A 47 -10.56 0.46 -17.15
N LEU A 48 -10.23 -0.64 -17.82
CA LEU A 48 -9.40 -1.69 -17.25
C LEU A 48 -7.98 -1.17 -16.92
N LEU A 49 -7.38 -0.36 -17.79
CA LEU A 49 -6.08 0.26 -17.51
C LEU A 49 -6.13 1.20 -16.30
N LEU A 50 -7.16 2.04 -16.21
CA LEU A 50 -7.36 2.93 -15.06
C LEU A 50 -7.59 2.15 -13.76
N ASP A 51 -8.37 1.07 -13.81
CA ASP A 51 -8.59 0.18 -12.67
C ASP A 51 -7.28 -0.52 -12.26
N GLU A 52 -6.46 -1.00 -13.20
CA GLU A 52 -5.15 -1.60 -12.89
C GLU A 52 -4.15 -0.58 -12.33
N VAL A 53 -4.18 0.66 -12.82
CA VAL A 53 -3.30 1.72 -12.31
C VAL A 53 -3.67 2.14 -10.89
N GLY A 54 -4.95 2.11 -10.53
CA GLY A 54 -5.42 2.57 -9.22
C GLY A 54 -5.74 1.53 -8.17
N GLN A 55 -6.13 0.35 -8.61
CA GLN A 55 -6.50 -0.78 -7.78
C GLN A 55 -5.65 -2.01 -8.05
N GLY A 56 -4.87 -2.04 -9.13
CA GLY A 56 -4.04 -3.19 -9.47
C GLY A 56 -2.94 -3.42 -8.43
N PRO A 57 -2.38 -4.65 -8.37
CA PRO A 57 -1.43 -5.07 -7.33
C PRO A 57 -0.24 -4.12 -7.18
N ALA A 58 0.28 -3.60 -8.29
CA ALA A 58 1.43 -2.72 -8.34
C ALA A 58 1.19 -1.37 -7.64
N SER A 59 -0.04 -0.83 -7.70
CA SER A 59 -0.41 0.43 -7.06
C SER A 59 -0.38 0.36 -5.52
N ARG A 60 -0.47 -0.85 -4.98
CA ARG A 60 -0.55 -1.15 -3.54
C ARG A 60 0.81 -1.53 -2.94
N LEU A 61 1.86 -1.58 -3.76
CA LEU A 61 3.21 -1.98 -3.34
C LEU A 61 3.93 -0.82 -2.65
N LEU A 62 4.56 -1.15 -1.54
CA LEU A 62 5.50 -0.34 -0.79
C LEU A 62 6.85 -1.06 -0.82
N LEU A 63 7.87 -0.36 -1.31
CA LEU A 63 9.27 -0.77 -1.21
C LEU A 63 9.83 -0.17 0.08
N VAL A 64 10.33 -1.04 0.94
CA VAL A 64 10.80 -0.70 2.28
C VAL A 64 12.29 -0.97 2.36
N GLY A 65 13.06 0.02 2.82
CA GLY A 65 14.48 -0.10 3.10
C GLY A 65 14.75 0.12 4.59
N LEU A 66 15.58 -0.73 5.19
CA LEU A 66 16.11 -0.57 6.53
C LEU A 66 17.58 -0.19 6.46
N THR A 67 17.98 0.93 7.06
CA THR A 67 19.35 1.46 6.99
C THR A 67 19.84 1.91 8.36
N GLY A 68 21.12 2.29 8.47
CA GLY A 68 21.66 2.96 9.66
C GLY A 68 22.11 2.04 10.80
N ALA A 69 22.22 0.74 10.55
CA ALA A 69 22.78 -0.25 11.48
C ALA A 69 23.64 -1.28 10.73
N PRO A 70 24.43 -2.11 11.43
CA PRO A 70 25.17 -3.20 10.83
C PRO A 70 24.25 -4.20 10.09
N PRO A 71 24.73 -4.84 9.00
CA PRO A 71 23.92 -5.74 8.18
C PRO A 71 23.22 -6.86 8.97
N GLU A 72 23.86 -7.40 10.00
CA GLU A 72 23.30 -8.45 10.87
C GLU A 72 22.05 -7.94 11.60
N ALA A 73 22.15 -6.74 12.21
CA ALA A 73 21.03 -6.13 12.93
C ALA A 73 19.89 -5.76 11.98
N LEU A 74 20.22 -5.26 10.78
CA LEU A 74 19.22 -4.95 9.74
C LEU A 74 18.49 -6.22 9.27
N ALA A 75 19.20 -7.34 9.13
CA ALA A 75 18.59 -8.62 8.77
C ALA A 75 17.66 -9.14 9.87
N GLU A 76 18.07 -9.09 11.13
CA GLU A 76 17.22 -9.48 12.27
C GLU A 76 15.96 -8.59 12.38
N THR A 77 16.10 -7.28 12.17
CA THR A 77 14.94 -6.38 12.11
C THR A 77 14.05 -6.71 10.91
N SER A 78 14.62 -7.01 9.73
CA SER A 78 13.86 -7.38 8.52
C SER A 78 12.97 -8.60 8.76
N VAL A 79 13.53 -9.66 9.35
CA VAL A 79 12.78 -10.89 9.69
C VAL A 79 11.67 -10.59 10.69
N ALA A 80 11.99 -9.93 11.81
CA ALA A 80 11.01 -9.62 12.85
C ALA A 80 9.89 -8.68 12.36
N LEU A 81 10.22 -7.72 11.49
CA LEU A 81 9.26 -6.83 10.86
C LEU A 81 8.36 -7.60 9.89
N ALA A 82 8.93 -8.46 9.05
CA ALA A 82 8.17 -9.25 8.08
C ALA A 82 7.13 -10.14 8.78
N GLU A 83 7.51 -10.83 9.85
CA GLU A 83 6.58 -11.65 10.65
C GLU A 83 5.41 -10.84 11.21
N ARG A 84 5.68 -9.68 11.81
CA ARG A 84 4.63 -8.81 12.36
C ARG A 84 3.70 -8.26 11.30
N LEU A 85 4.23 -7.82 10.16
CA LEU A 85 3.40 -7.29 9.08
C LEU A 85 2.52 -8.37 8.45
N ARG A 86 3.00 -9.62 8.35
CA ARG A 86 2.18 -10.74 7.86
C ARG A 86 0.97 -11.03 8.77
N ALA A 87 1.10 -10.77 10.08
CA ALA A 87 0.02 -10.92 11.04
C ALA A 87 -0.97 -9.74 11.06
N ASP A 88 -0.64 -8.58 10.50
CA ASP A 88 -1.52 -7.41 10.45
C ASP A 88 -2.46 -7.47 9.23
N SER A 89 -3.76 -7.36 9.50
CA SER A 89 -4.84 -7.39 8.49
C SER A 89 -4.81 -6.22 7.50
N LYS A 90 -3.88 -5.27 7.61
CA LYS A 90 -3.66 -4.21 6.61
C LYS A 90 -2.76 -4.64 5.46
N PHE A 91 -2.02 -5.73 5.59
CA PHE A 91 -1.09 -6.20 4.57
C PHE A 91 -1.59 -7.50 3.94
N GLN A 92 -1.41 -7.59 2.63
CA GLN A 92 -1.80 -8.76 1.83
C GLN A 92 -0.61 -9.65 1.55
N LEU A 93 0.54 -9.05 1.21
CA LEU A 93 1.77 -9.75 0.90
C LEU A 93 2.94 -9.03 1.57
N VAL A 94 3.86 -9.78 2.15
CA VAL A 94 5.10 -9.27 2.72
C VAL A 94 6.21 -10.25 2.39
N THR A 95 7.19 -9.78 1.63
CA THR A 95 8.36 -10.57 1.26
C THR A 95 9.63 -9.74 1.43
N ASN A 96 10.68 -10.39 1.88
CA ASN A 96 12.00 -9.82 2.12
C ASN A 96 13.08 -10.73 1.51
N GLY A 97 12.72 -11.58 0.54
CA GLY A 97 13.64 -12.56 -0.06
C GLY A 97 13.79 -13.88 0.69
N GLU A 98 13.10 -14.02 1.83
CA GLU A 98 13.01 -15.30 2.53
C GLU A 98 12.40 -16.36 1.61
N THR A 99 13.08 -17.50 1.49
CA THR A 99 12.63 -18.61 0.65
C THR A 99 11.49 -19.35 1.36
N ARG A 100 10.26 -19.11 0.91
CA ARG A 100 9.06 -19.75 1.45
C ARG A 100 8.39 -20.63 0.39
N THR A 101 8.08 -21.86 0.77
CA THR A 101 7.42 -22.88 -0.06
C THR A 101 5.90 -22.70 -0.18
N ASP A 102 5.32 -21.79 0.61
CA ASP A 102 3.87 -21.69 0.83
C ASP A 102 3.16 -20.84 -0.24
N GLY A 103 3.90 -20.35 -1.25
CA GLY A 103 3.41 -19.40 -2.25
C GLY A 103 2.75 -20.01 -3.48
N LEU A 104 2.76 -21.34 -3.64
CA LEU A 104 2.14 -22.00 -4.78
C LEU A 104 0.64 -22.19 -4.51
N THR A 105 -0.18 -21.26 -4.99
CA THR A 105 -1.62 -21.30 -4.75
C THR A 105 -2.31 -22.36 -5.61
N ASP A 106 -3.18 -23.17 -4.99
CA ASP A 106 -4.05 -24.14 -5.68
C ASP A 106 -4.98 -23.48 -6.73
N GLU A 107 -5.18 -22.15 -6.67
CA GLU A 107 -5.98 -21.36 -7.61
C GLU A 107 -5.48 -21.41 -9.05
N LEU A 108 -4.19 -21.70 -9.28
CA LEU A 108 -3.62 -21.81 -10.62
C LEU A 108 -3.85 -23.18 -11.25
N LEU A 109 -4.15 -24.22 -10.45
CA LEU A 109 -4.32 -25.58 -10.95
C LEU A 109 -5.34 -25.70 -12.09
N PRO A 110 -6.53 -25.05 -12.06
CA PRO A 110 -7.48 -25.10 -13.16
C PRO A 110 -6.95 -24.48 -14.47
N TYR A 111 -6.03 -23.52 -14.38
CA TYR A 111 -5.54 -22.74 -15.52
C TYR A 111 -4.15 -23.17 -16.01
N ARG A 112 -3.50 -24.14 -15.34
CA ARG A 112 -2.10 -24.52 -15.58
C ARG A 112 -1.76 -24.81 -17.05
N TYR A 113 -2.63 -25.51 -17.78
CA TYR A 113 -2.42 -25.83 -19.20
C TYR A 113 -2.69 -24.67 -20.14
N LEU A 114 -3.48 -23.67 -19.71
CA LEU A 114 -3.73 -22.46 -20.49
C LEU A 114 -2.57 -21.46 -20.34
N LEU A 115 -2.00 -21.39 -19.14
CA LEU A 115 -0.94 -20.41 -18.82
C LEU A 115 0.45 -20.94 -19.17
N SER A 116 0.67 -22.26 -19.08
CA SER A 116 1.98 -22.85 -19.31
C SER A 116 2.36 -22.82 -20.80
N ARG A 117 3.60 -22.40 -21.07
CA ARG A 117 4.19 -22.38 -22.41
C ARG A 117 4.59 -23.76 -22.92
N THR A 118 4.57 -24.79 -22.07
CA THR A 118 4.92 -26.18 -22.46
C THR A 118 4.06 -26.65 -23.64
N LEU A 119 2.77 -26.28 -23.63
CA LEU A 119 1.80 -26.69 -24.65
C LEU A 119 1.78 -25.78 -25.88
N ASP A 120 2.56 -24.70 -25.91
CA ASP A 120 2.76 -23.90 -27.13
C ASP A 120 3.53 -24.69 -28.19
N THR A 121 4.38 -25.62 -27.74
CA THR A 121 5.25 -26.45 -28.59
C THR A 121 4.90 -27.94 -28.55
N ASN A 122 4.14 -28.39 -27.54
CA ASN A 122 3.72 -29.77 -27.38
C ASN A 122 2.20 -29.91 -27.44
N ARG A 123 1.72 -30.98 -28.06
CA ARG A 123 0.30 -31.33 -27.98
C ARG A 123 0.07 -32.12 -26.69
N LEU A 124 -1.01 -31.79 -25.98
CA LEU A 124 -1.46 -32.55 -24.82
C LEU A 124 -2.10 -33.87 -25.30
N ASP A 125 -1.27 -34.90 -25.49
CA ASP A 125 -1.67 -36.21 -25.98
C ASP A 125 -1.08 -37.37 -25.15
N GLY A 126 -1.50 -38.60 -25.46
CA GLY A 126 -1.05 -39.81 -24.76
C GLY A 126 0.48 -39.96 -24.74
N PRO A 127 1.18 -39.84 -25.88
CA PRO A 127 2.65 -39.86 -25.92
C PRO A 127 3.31 -38.80 -25.03
N PHE A 128 2.82 -37.56 -25.03
CA PHE A 128 3.33 -36.50 -24.16
C PHE A 128 3.15 -36.85 -22.68
N LEU A 129 1.94 -37.24 -22.29
CA LEU A 129 1.63 -37.62 -20.90
C LEU A 129 2.48 -38.81 -20.44
N ALA A 130 2.68 -39.82 -21.30
CA ALA A 130 3.53 -40.97 -20.98
C ALA A 130 4.98 -40.53 -20.68
N ARG A 131 5.53 -39.62 -21.49
CA ARG A 131 6.89 -39.09 -21.26
C ARG A 131 6.99 -38.29 -19.96
N GLU A 132 6.02 -37.42 -19.69
CA GLU A 132 5.99 -36.63 -18.45
C GLU A 132 5.87 -37.51 -17.22
N LEU A 133 4.95 -38.47 -17.21
CA LEU A 133 4.79 -39.42 -16.09
C LEU A 133 6.05 -40.26 -15.87
N GLN A 134 6.71 -40.70 -16.94
CA GLN A 134 7.97 -41.44 -16.82
C GLN A 134 9.11 -40.57 -16.31
N ARG A 135 9.05 -39.24 -16.53
CA ARG A 135 9.94 -38.27 -15.87
C ARG A 135 9.64 -38.17 -14.38
N ARG A 136 8.37 -38.08 -13.99
CA ARG A 136 7.97 -38.04 -12.56
C ARG A 136 8.40 -39.27 -11.79
N VAL A 137 8.37 -40.46 -12.40
CA VAL A 137 8.92 -41.68 -11.79
C VAL A 137 10.42 -41.54 -11.50
N ARG A 138 11.19 -40.91 -12.40
CA ARG A 138 12.61 -40.62 -12.16
C ARG A 138 12.82 -39.56 -11.10
N ASP A 139 11.99 -38.51 -11.09
CA ASP A 139 12.07 -37.44 -10.10
C ASP A 139 11.79 -37.96 -8.68
N LEU A 140 10.82 -38.87 -8.53
CA LEU A 140 10.52 -39.57 -7.29
C LEU A 140 11.64 -40.53 -6.83
N ALA A 141 12.55 -40.91 -7.72
CA ALA A 141 13.74 -41.68 -7.36
C ALA A 141 14.92 -40.78 -6.91
N SER A 142 14.74 -39.46 -6.88
CA SER A 142 15.78 -38.49 -6.52
C SER A 142 15.58 -37.95 -5.10
N PRO A 143 16.59 -37.25 -4.51
CA PRO A 143 16.44 -36.57 -3.22
C PRO A 143 15.33 -35.49 -3.18
N ALA A 144 14.82 -35.07 -4.34
CA ALA A 144 13.72 -34.10 -4.44
C ALA A 144 12.33 -34.75 -4.33
N ALA A 145 12.23 -36.06 -4.14
CA ALA A 145 10.95 -36.79 -4.10
C ALA A 145 9.97 -36.20 -3.07
N ASP A 146 10.44 -35.95 -1.85
CA ASP A 146 9.63 -35.42 -0.75
C ASP A 146 9.03 -34.03 -1.07
N LEU A 147 9.72 -33.23 -1.87
CA LEU A 147 9.25 -31.91 -2.31
C LEU A 147 8.20 -32.01 -3.41
N LEU A 148 8.28 -33.03 -4.26
CA LEU A 148 7.45 -33.19 -5.46
C LEU A 148 6.20 -34.03 -5.23
N GLU A 149 6.27 -35.02 -4.36
CA GLU A 149 5.16 -35.95 -4.08
C GLU A 149 3.82 -35.25 -3.78
N PRO A 150 3.76 -34.16 -2.97
CA PRO A 150 2.52 -33.44 -2.71
C PRO A 150 1.85 -32.89 -3.98
N TRP A 151 2.65 -32.53 -4.99
CA TRP A 151 2.20 -31.89 -6.23
C TRP A 151 1.71 -32.89 -7.27
N LEU A 152 2.36 -34.05 -7.39
CA LEU A 152 2.13 -35.01 -8.48
C LEU A 152 0.69 -35.51 -8.57
N ARG A 153 -0.03 -35.60 -7.44
CA ARG A 153 -1.44 -36.00 -7.43
C ARG A 153 -2.35 -34.96 -8.10
N ARG A 154 -2.02 -33.66 -7.95
CA ARG A 154 -2.85 -32.54 -8.42
C ARG A 154 -2.38 -32.00 -9.77
N ASP A 155 -1.08 -32.10 -10.04
CA ASP A 155 -0.42 -31.63 -11.25
C ASP A 155 0.65 -32.65 -11.71
N PRO A 156 0.25 -33.75 -12.39
CA PRO A 156 1.17 -34.83 -12.79
C PRO A 156 2.21 -34.41 -13.84
N THR A 157 1.99 -33.25 -14.48
CA THR A 157 2.86 -32.64 -15.48
C THR A 157 3.72 -31.52 -14.88
N LEU A 158 3.52 -31.18 -13.60
CA LEU A 158 4.16 -30.05 -12.90
C LEU A 158 4.10 -28.71 -13.68
N GLU A 159 3.01 -28.45 -14.38
CA GLU A 159 2.86 -27.21 -15.15
C GLU A 159 2.80 -25.96 -14.27
N VAL A 160 2.28 -26.06 -13.05
CA VAL A 160 2.33 -24.97 -12.07
C VAL A 160 3.78 -24.66 -11.67
N LEU A 161 4.63 -25.69 -11.53
CA LEU A 161 6.05 -25.48 -11.24
C LEU A 161 6.78 -24.86 -12.43
N ASN A 162 6.47 -25.32 -13.66
CA ASN A 162 7.00 -24.73 -14.89
C ASN A 162 6.63 -23.24 -15.00
N LEU A 163 5.39 -22.88 -14.63
CA LEU A 163 4.93 -21.49 -14.58
C LEU A 163 5.74 -20.65 -13.60
N VAL A 164 5.92 -21.15 -12.38
CA VAL A 164 6.70 -20.44 -11.37
C VAL A 164 8.15 -20.27 -11.79
N GLN A 165 8.77 -21.31 -12.36
CA GLN A 165 10.13 -21.19 -12.92
C GLN A 165 10.20 -20.18 -14.06
N ALA A 166 9.18 -20.10 -14.92
CA ALA A 166 9.14 -19.12 -16.01
C ALA A 166 8.89 -17.69 -15.50
N TRP A 167 8.25 -17.51 -14.35
CA TRP A 167 7.99 -16.21 -13.74
C TRP A 167 9.07 -15.76 -12.76
N GLN A 168 9.91 -16.67 -12.25
CA GLN A 168 11.11 -16.33 -11.52
C GLN A 168 11.99 -15.46 -12.43
N GLN A 169 11.99 -14.15 -12.16
CA GLN A 169 12.85 -13.23 -12.88
C GLN A 169 14.31 -13.56 -12.50
N PRO A 170 15.25 -13.53 -13.46
CA PRO A 170 16.66 -13.87 -13.19
C PRO A 170 17.36 -12.94 -12.17
N THR A 171 16.74 -11.80 -11.84
CA THR A 171 17.37 -10.73 -11.06
C THR A 171 16.61 -10.52 -9.76
N GLU A 172 16.99 -11.27 -8.73
CA GLU A 172 16.66 -10.91 -7.35
C GLU A 172 17.70 -9.93 -6.79
N PRO A 173 17.35 -9.07 -5.82
CA PRO A 173 18.33 -8.33 -5.05
C PRO A 173 19.34 -9.28 -4.39
N GLU A 174 20.54 -8.78 -4.11
CA GLU A 174 21.54 -9.57 -3.39
C GLU A 174 20.99 -10.04 -2.05
N ARG A 175 21.31 -11.26 -1.64
CA ARG A 175 20.86 -11.82 -0.36
C ARG A 175 22.00 -11.85 0.64
N LEU A 176 21.80 -11.24 1.79
CA LEU A 176 22.67 -11.35 2.97
C LEU A 176 21.82 -11.83 4.14
N TYR A 177 22.32 -12.81 4.90
CA TYR A 177 21.59 -13.37 6.05
C TYR A 177 20.17 -13.84 5.69
N ASP A 178 20.02 -14.45 4.50
CA ASP A 178 18.75 -14.94 3.94
C ASP A 178 17.65 -13.92 3.65
N VAL A 179 17.97 -12.62 3.71
CA VAL A 179 17.06 -11.53 3.30
C VAL A 179 17.68 -10.69 2.18
N TRP A 180 16.84 -9.99 1.43
CA TRP A 180 17.28 -9.08 0.38
C TRP A 180 18.00 -7.86 0.95
N PHE A 181 19.07 -7.46 0.26
CA PHE A 181 19.85 -6.26 0.48
C PHE A 181 20.06 -5.51 -0.84
N ASP A 182 20.41 -4.24 -0.73
CA ASP A 182 20.96 -3.49 -1.86
C ASP A 182 22.33 -4.08 -2.29
N GLY A 183 22.78 -3.78 -3.51
CA GLY A 183 24.08 -4.26 -4.00
C GLY A 183 25.31 -3.71 -3.24
N GLY A 184 25.09 -2.87 -2.23
CA GLY A 184 26.13 -2.40 -1.31
C GLY A 184 26.13 -3.11 0.05
N GLY A 185 25.13 -3.94 0.34
CA GLY A 185 24.97 -4.61 1.63
C GLY A 185 24.66 -3.67 2.81
N THR A 186 24.22 -2.45 2.54
CA THR A 186 23.98 -1.40 3.56
C THR A 186 22.51 -1.20 3.88
N THR A 187 21.61 -1.66 2.99
CA THR A 187 20.17 -1.50 3.12
C THR A 187 19.50 -2.85 3.03
N ALA A 188 18.82 -3.30 4.08
CA ALA A 188 17.94 -4.47 3.99
C ALA A 188 16.62 -4.07 3.31
N LEU A 189 16.14 -4.89 2.37
CA LEU A 189 15.01 -4.59 1.51
C LEU A 189 13.81 -5.50 1.82
N LEU A 190 12.62 -4.89 1.86
CA LEU A 190 11.35 -5.59 1.98
C LEU A 190 10.35 -5.03 0.97
N LEU A 191 9.53 -5.90 0.39
CA LEU A 191 8.39 -5.57 -0.44
C LEU A 191 7.11 -5.88 0.33
N VAL A 192 6.24 -4.87 0.46
CA VAL A 192 4.99 -4.96 1.21
C VAL A 192 3.84 -4.56 0.30
N GLN A 193 2.85 -5.42 0.14
CA GLN A 193 1.59 -5.11 -0.53
C GLN A 193 0.51 -4.79 0.51
N THR A 194 -0.06 -3.60 0.41
CA THR A 194 -1.19 -3.20 1.25
C THR A 194 -2.50 -3.82 0.75
N ARG A 195 -3.44 -4.07 1.67
CA ARG A 195 -4.77 -4.58 1.33
C ARG A 195 -5.69 -3.48 0.78
N GLY A 196 -5.49 -2.24 1.23
CA GLY A 196 -6.19 -1.06 0.71
C GLY A 196 -5.77 -0.72 -0.73
N GLU A 197 -6.67 -0.08 -1.47
CA GLU A 197 -6.40 0.37 -2.84
C GLU A 197 -5.30 1.45 -2.86
N GLY A 198 -4.48 1.47 -3.92
CA GLY A 198 -3.31 2.36 -4.00
C GLY A 198 -3.67 3.84 -3.95
N PHE A 199 -4.80 4.21 -4.55
CA PHE A 199 -5.30 5.60 -4.57
C PHE A 199 -6.17 6.00 -3.37
N ASN A 200 -6.52 5.06 -2.49
CA ASN A 200 -7.22 5.42 -1.25
C ASN A 200 -6.21 5.92 -0.21
N SER A 201 -6.01 7.24 -0.19
CA SER A 201 -5.04 7.90 0.70
C SER A 201 -5.23 7.60 2.19
N GLU A 202 -6.45 7.39 2.67
CA GLU A 202 -6.70 7.06 4.08
C GLU A 202 -6.21 5.65 4.42
N SER A 203 -6.53 4.68 3.56
CA SER A 203 -6.08 3.30 3.73
C SER A 203 -4.55 3.17 3.64
N GLN A 204 -3.92 3.91 2.72
CA GLN A 204 -2.47 3.95 2.58
C GLN A 204 -1.81 4.61 3.80
N GLN A 205 -2.36 5.72 4.30
CA GLN A 205 -1.85 6.36 5.52
C GLN A 205 -1.94 5.41 6.73
N ALA A 206 -3.06 4.72 6.89
CA ALA A 206 -3.24 3.75 7.96
C ALA A 206 -2.23 2.59 7.87
N ALA A 207 -1.96 2.09 6.65
CA ALA A 207 -0.95 1.07 6.41
C ALA A 207 0.47 1.56 6.71
N ILE A 208 0.84 2.78 6.29
CA ILE A 208 2.16 3.37 6.57
C ILE A 208 2.36 3.61 8.07
N ASN A 209 1.31 4.07 8.77
CA ASN A 209 1.36 4.25 10.23
C ASN A 209 1.55 2.90 10.94
N ALA A 210 0.85 1.86 10.50
CA ALA A 210 1.03 0.51 11.02
C ALA A 210 2.44 -0.04 10.72
N LEU A 211 2.97 0.21 9.52
CA LEU A 211 4.34 -0.16 9.15
C LEU A 211 5.38 0.51 10.05
N ARG A 212 5.28 1.84 10.24
CA ARG A 212 6.17 2.60 11.13
C ARG A 212 6.11 2.10 12.57
N LYS A 213 4.91 1.78 13.06
CA LYS A 213 4.72 1.21 14.40
C LYS A 213 5.38 -0.17 14.54
N ASN A 214 5.08 -1.09 13.63
CA ASN A 214 5.67 -2.43 13.65
C ASN A 214 7.21 -2.39 13.49
N PHE A 215 7.74 -1.44 12.72
CA PHE A 215 9.19 -1.21 12.64
C PHE A 215 9.78 -0.77 13.98
N ALA A 216 9.16 0.20 14.66
CA ALA A 216 9.62 0.64 15.98
C ALA A 216 9.67 -0.53 17.00
N ASP A 217 8.69 -1.43 16.93
CA ASP A 217 8.60 -2.62 17.78
C ASP A 217 9.56 -3.77 17.38
N SER A 218 10.14 -3.70 16.17
CA SER A 218 11.01 -4.75 15.60
C SER A 218 12.50 -4.41 15.61
N ARG A 219 12.84 -3.13 15.77
CA ARG A 219 14.20 -2.59 15.75
C ARG A 219 15.12 -3.33 16.73
N LYS A 220 16.30 -3.74 16.25
CA LYS A 220 17.31 -4.46 17.04
C LYS A 220 18.49 -3.60 17.47
N ALA A 221 18.78 -2.53 16.72
CA ALA A 221 19.85 -1.59 17.01
C ALA A 221 19.33 -0.15 17.08
N ALA A 222 19.97 0.65 17.95
CA ALA A 222 19.77 2.10 17.95
C ALA A 222 20.33 2.70 16.65
N GLY A 223 19.59 3.63 16.04
CA GLY A 223 20.00 4.30 14.80
C GLY A 223 19.38 3.74 13.52
N GLU A 224 18.68 2.60 13.57
CA GLU A 224 17.98 2.06 12.40
C GLU A 224 16.93 3.02 11.86
N GLN A 225 16.88 3.20 10.55
CA GLN A 225 15.95 4.06 9.86
C GLN A 225 15.11 3.26 8.87
N LEU A 226 13.85 3.68 8.74
CA LEU A 226 12.88 3.10 7.81
C LEU A 226 12.69 4.06 6.64
N ILE A 227 12.99 3.59 5.44
CA ILE A 227 12.73 4.27 4.18
C ILE A 227 11.56 3.56 3.51
N VAL A 228 10.55 4.30 3.06
CA VAL A 228 9.37 3.74 2.39
C VAL A 228 9.16 4.48 1.07
N THR A 229 9.08 3.75 -0.03
CA THR A 229 8.81 4.28 -1.36
C THR A 229 7.71 3.46 -2.05
N GLY A 230 7.12 3.99 -3.12
CA GLY A 230 6.05 3.33 -3.88
C GLY A 230 4.82 4.22 -4.10
N PRO A 231 3.92 3.87 -5.04
CA PRO A 231 2.80 4.73 -5.45
C PRO A 231 1.89 5.14 -4.29
N GLY A 232 1.59 4.21 -3.37
CA GLY A 232 0.81 4.48 -2.16
C GLY A 232 1.53 5.35 -1.13
N ALA A 233 2.86 5.21 -1.00
CA ALA A 233 3.69 6.03 -0.12
C ALA A 233 3.73 7.50 -0.57
N PHE A 234 3.89 7.75 -1.88
CA PHE A 234 3.88 9.11 -2.42
C PHE A 234 2.53 9.80 -2.23
N SER A 235 1.42 9.09 -2.43
CA SER A 235 0.06 9.63 -2.26
C SER A 235 -0.22 10.04 -0.81
N ALA A 236 0.26 9.26 0.17
CA ALA A 236 0.16 9.58 1.59
C ALA A 236 1.10 10.72 2.01
N LEU A 237 2.36 10.69 1.56
CA LEU A 237 3.37 11.73 1.82
C LEU A 237 2.91 13.12 1.31
N MET A 238 2.26 13.18 0.14
CA MET A 238 1.72 14.43 -0.39
C MET A 238 0.57 14.96 0.47
N LYS A 239 -0.34 14.10 0.94
CA LYS A 239 -1.46 14.51 1.82
C LYS A 239 -0.96 15.09 3.15
N GLU A 240 -0.01 14.42 3.82
CA GLU A 240 0.53 14.86 5.11
C GLU A 240 1.22 16.23 4.99
N ARG A 241 2.03 16.44 3.94
CA ARG A 241 2.67 17.74 3.69
C ARG A 241 1.65 18.82 3.36
N THR A 242 0.76 18.59 2.40
CA THR A 242 -0.24 19.59 1.99
C THR A 242 -1.20 19.95 3.12
N GLN A 243 -1.61 19.00 3.97
CA GLN A 243 -2.48 19.29 5.11
C GLN A 243 -1.78 20.17 6.15
N SER A 244 -0.52 19.86 6.48
CA SER A 244 0.24 20.66 7.45
C SER A 244 0.55 22.06 6.92
N GLU A 245 0.90 22.19 5.64
CA GLU A 245 1.15 23.47 4.98
C GLU A 245 -0.12 24.32 4.88
N ALA A 246 -1.26 23.72 4.48
CA ALA A 246 -2.54 24.43 4.42
C ALA A 246 -2.99 24.95 5.80
N GLN A 247 -2.77 24.16 6.86
CA GLN A 247 -3.07 24.60 8.23
C GLN A 247 -2.16 25.74 8.68
N LEU A 248 -0.86 25.65 8.41
CA LEU A 248 0.09 26.70 8.78
C LEU A 248 -0.19 28.00 8.02
N ILE A 249 -0.35 27.93 6.70
CA ILE A 249 -0.63 29.09 5.84
C ILE A 249 -1.99 29.69 6.23
N GLY A 250 -3.02 28.87 6.40
CA GLY A 250 -4.34 29.32 6.82
C GLY A 250 -4.32 30.00 8.19
N ALA A 251 -3.55 29.48 9.15
CA ALA A 251 -3.38 30.09 10.46
C ALA A 251 -2.67 31.45 10.36
N ILE A 252 -1.58 31.54 9.59
CA ILE A 252 -0.84 32.79 9.35
C ILE A 252 -1.75 33.84 8.69
N ASP A 253 -2.51 33.46 7.67
CA ASP A 253 -3.40 34.36 6.94
C ASP A 253 -4.53 34.87 7.84
N THR A 254 -5.15 33.97 8.62
CA THR A 254 -6.19 34.33 9.60
C THR A 254 -5.66 35.30 10.65
N ILE A 255 -4.47 35.04 11.22
CA ILE A 255 -3.84 35.92 12.21
C ILE A 255 -3.51 37.28 11.57
N THR A 256 -3.00 37.28 10.34
CA THR A 256 -2.64 38.51 9.61
C THR A 256 -3.88 39.37 9.35
N ILE A 257 -4.98 38.77 8.89
CA ILE A 257 -6.26 39.45 8.68
C ILE A 257 -6.82 39.99 10.00
N LEU A 258 -6.81 39.19 11.07
CA LEU A 258 -7.26 39.63 12.40
C LEU A 258 -6.42 40.80 12.92
N ALA A 259 -5.10 40.77 12.73
CA ALA A 259 -4.19 41.84 13.11
C ALA A 259 -4.44 43.12 12.29
N LEU A 260 -4.65 43.00 10.98
CA LEU A 260 -5.02 44.12 10.09
C LEU A 260 -6.35 44.74 10.48
N LEU A 261 -7.38 43.92 10.72
CA LEU A 261 -8.69 44.37 11.19
C LEU A 261 -8.59 45.06 12.56
N PHE A 262 -7.81 44.48 13.49
CA PHE A 262 -7.58 45.08 14.79
C PHE A 262 -6.85 46.42 14.68
N PHE A 263 -5.84 46.53 13.80
CA PHE A 263 -5.13 47.77 13.56
C PHE A 263 -6.02 48.86 12.95
N ALA A 264 -6.88 48.48 11.98
CA ALA A 264 -7.79 49.40 11.30
C ALA A 264 -8.93 49.89 12.21
N TYR A 265 -9.57 48.98 12.96
CA TYR A 265 -10.74 49.32 13.77
C TYR A 265 -10.42 49.64 15.24
N ARG A 266 -9.23 49.27 15.74
CA ARG A 266 -8.76 49.45 17.13
C ARG A 266 -9.74 49.01 18.22
N SER A 267 -10.70 48.14 17.87
CA SER A 267 -11.81 47.74 18.72
C SER A 267 -12.06 46.23 18.58
N PRO A 268 -11.94 45.45 19.66
CA PRO A 268 -12.14 44.00 19.60
C PRO A 268 -13.58 43.64 19.22
N ARG A 269 -14.57 44.49 19.56
CA ARG A 269 -15.99 44.26 19.19
C ARG A 269 -16.22 44.37 17.68
N SER A 270 -15.51 45.29 17.03
CA SER A 270 -15.65 45.51 15.59
C SER A 270 -14.98 44.39 14.79
N VAL A 271 -13.86 43.85 15.28
CA VAL A 271 -13.19 42.70 14.67
C VAL A 271 -14.08 41.45 14.74
N VAL A 272 -14.68 41.17 15.90
CA VAL A 272 -15.60 40.02 16.06
C VAL A 272 -16.81 40.15 15.12
N LEU A 273 -17.38 41.35 15.00
CA LEU A 273 -18.50 41.60 14.08
C LEU A 273 -18.11 41.50 12.60
N ALA A 274 -16.85 41.74 12.25
CA ALA A 274 -16.35 41.66 10.87
C ALA A 274 -15.99 40.23 10.43
N VAL A 275 -15.70 39.34 11.39
CA VAL A 275 -15.35 37.93 11.13
C VAL A 275 -16.58 37.02 11.12
N LEU A 276 -17.67 37.44 11.76
CA LEU A 276 -18.95 36.75 11.68
C LEU A 276 -19.53 36.90 10.26
N PRO A 277 -19.96 35.80 9.60
CA PRO A 277 -20.42 35.82 8.21
C PRO A 277 -21.77 36.53 7.99
#